data_AF-A0A0E3WHF7-F1
#
_entry.id   AF-A0A0E3WHF7-F1
#
_cell.length_a   1.000
_cell.length_b   1.000
_cell.length_c   1.000
_cell.angle_alpha   90.00
_cell.angle_beta   90.00
_cell.angle_gamma   90.00
#
_symmetry.space_group_name_H-M   'P 1'
#
loop_
_entity.id
_entity.type
_entity.pdbx_description
1 polymer ?
#
loop_
_entity_poly.entity_id
_entity_poly.type
_entity_poly.pdbx_seq_one_letter_code
_entity_poly.pdbx_strand_id
1 'polypeptide(L)'
;MRKGGLWLYAGLAVIGAVALYVGGFVLSGEGMVSGLCIGLGAAVFCLGMGNFISSLLTSKPETDERARRKAVEVQDERNIRLREKVGSTINRVLVYALSILVLALGFMGAGITIILMVSSLLLLELVLAIGLSNYYTKRM
;
A
#
# COMPACT_ATOMS: atom_id res chain seq x y z
N MET A 1 2.13 -24.06 -7.05
CA MET A 1 1.58 -22.80 -7.62
C MET A 1 2.15 -22.57 -9.03
N ARG A 2 1.34 -22.14 -10.02
CA ARG A 2 1.75 -22.01 -11.43
C ARG A 2 2.89 -21.00 -11.58
N LYS A 3 4.02 -21.43 -12.17
CA LYS A 3 5.19 -20.59 -12.50
C LYS A 3 4.84 -19.28 -13.24
N GLY A 4 3.68 -19.21 -13.91
CA GLY A 4 3.18 -18.01 -14.59
C GLY A 4 2.91 -16.79 -13.69
N GLY A 5 2.60 -17.00 -12.40
CA GLY A 5 2.37 -15.86 -11.48
C GLY A 5 3.66 -15.09 -11.16
N LEU A 6 4.79 -15.80 -11.04
CA LEU A 6 6.09 -15.21 -10.72
C LEU A 6 6.55 -14.24 -11.82
N TRP A 7 6.46 -14.67 -13.09
CA TRP A 7 6.83 -13.87 -14.25
C TRP A 7 5.94 -12.64 -14.43
N LEU A 8 4.67 -12.74 -14.03
CA LEU A 8 3.73 -11.62 -14.08
C LEU A 8 4.12 -10.53 -13.07
N TYR A 9 4.45 -10.91 -11.82
CA TYR A 9 4.90 -9.94 -10.82
C TYR A 9 6.28 -9.34 -11.14
N ALA A 10 7.18 -10.14 -11.70
CA ALA A 10 8.47 -9.65 -12.20
C ALA A 10 8.28 -8.62 -13.34
N GLY A 11 7.40 -8.92 -14.30
CA GLY A 11 7.05 -7.98 -15.36
C GLY A 11 6.45 -6.69 -14.83
N LEU A 12 5.56 -6.77 -13.84
CA LEU A 12 4.98 -5.59 -13.20
C LEU A 12 6.04 -4.71 -12.52
N ALA A 13 6.99 -5.32 -11.81
CA ALA A 13 8.10 -4.60 -11.19
C ALA A 13 8.97 -3.90 -12.24
N VAL A 14 9.29 -4.57 -13.35
CA VAL A 14 10.08 -3.97 -14.45
C VAL A 14 9.35 -2.79 -15.08
N ILE A 15 8.03 -2.90 -15.33
CA ILE A 15 7.22 -1.81 -15.88
C ILE A 15 7.25 -0.60 -14.93
N GLY A 16 7.08 -0.81 -13.63
CA GLY A 16 7.18 0.25 -12.63
C GLY A 16 8.56 0.93 -12.59
N ALA A 17 9.63 0.14 -12.69
CA ALA A 17 11.01 0.66 -12.73
C ALA A 17 11.29 1.48 -14.00
N VAL A 18 10.79 1.04 -15.15
CA VAL A 18 10.92 1.78 -16.41
C VAL A 18 10.14 3.09 -16.35
N ALA A 19 8.91 3.08 -15.82
CA ALA A 19 8.12 4.30 -15.65
C ALA A 19 8.79 5.31 -14.70
N LEU A 20 9.42 4.83 -13.62
CA LEU A 20 10.25 5.66 -12.74
C LEU A 20 11.45 6.28 -13.46
N TYR A 21 12.18 5.48 -14.22
CA TYR A 21 13.35 5.94 -14.96
C TYR A 21 12.99 6.98 -16.03
N VAL A 22 11.94 6.71 -16.81
CA VAL A 22 11.43 7.62 -17.85
C VAL A 22 10.90 8.91 -17.24
N GLY A 23 10.13 8.82 -16.15
CA GLY A 23 9.62 9.98 -15.43
C GLY A 23 10.73 10.85 -14.84
N GLY A 24 11.76 10.24 -14.24
CA GLY A 24 12.86 10.96 -13.58
C GLY A 24 13.88 11.58 -14.54
N PHE A 25 14.26 10.86 -15.60
CA PHE A 25 15.44 11.21 -16.42
C PHE A 25 15.12 11.59 -17.87
N VAL A 26 14.01 11.11 -18.44
CA VAL A 26 13.67 11.35 -19.87
C VAL A 26 12.66 12.49 -20.01
N LEU A 27 11.65 12.50 -19.14
CA LEU A 27 10.56 13.47 -19.18
C LEU A 27 10.79 14.69 -18.26
N SER A 28 12.03 14.95 -17.84
CA SER A 28 12.37 15.98 -16.84
C SER A 28 11.94 17.41 -17.21
N GLY A 29 11.56 17.67 -18.47
CA GLY A 29 11.00 18.96 -18.93
C GLY A 29 9.47 19.09 -18.84
N GLU A 30 8.72 17.98 -18.73
CA GLU A 30 7.25 17.96 -18.63
C GLU A 30 6.81 17.68 -17.19
N GLY A 31 6.87 18.69 -16.32
CA GLY A 31 6.75 18.52 -14.87
C GLY A 31 5.52 17.74 -14.38
N MET A 32 4.36 17.88 -15.02
CA MET A 32 3.15 17.14 -14.65
C MET A 32 3.21 15.66 -15.07
N VAL A 33 3.64 15.38 -16.29
CA VAL A 33 3.71 14.02 -16.85
C VAL A 33 4.83 13.23 -16.18
N SER A 34 5.98 13.88 -15.97
CA SER A 34 7.10 13.36 -15.18
C SER A 34 6.67 12.97 -13.77
N GLY A 35 5.99 13.88 -13.05
CA GLY A 35 5.51 13.62 -11.70
C GLY A 35 4.54 12.43 -11.61
N LEU A 36 3.61 12.32 -12.57
CA LEU A 36 2.70 11.17 -12.66
C LEU A 36 3.41 9.86 -12.96
N CYS A 37 4.38 9.85 -13.89
CA CYS A 37 5.19 8.68 -14.20
C CYS A 37 6.01 8.21 -13.00
N ILE A 38 6.58 9.14 -12.22
CA ILE A 38 7.32 8.82 -11.00
C ILE A 38 6.37 8.24 -9.94
N GLY A 39 5.24 8.91 -9.67
CA GLY A 39 4.29 8.48 -8.64
C GLY A 39 3.66 7.12 -8.95
N LEU A 40 3.10 6.95 -10.15
CA LEU A 40 2.50 5.68 -10.59
C LEU A 40 3.55 4.60 -10.76
N GLY A 41 4.72 4.93 -11.30
CA GLY A 41 5.84 4.00 -11.46
C GLY A 41 6.30 3.43 -10.12
N ALA A 42 6.44 4.28 -9.09
CA ALA A 42 6.77 3.85 -7.73
C ALA A 42 5.72 2.90 -7.15
N ALA A 43 4.43 3.24 -7.29
CA ALA A 43 3.35 2.39 -6.79
C ALA A 43 3.35 1.01 -7.45
N VAL A 44 3.44 0.96 -8.78
CA VAL A 44 3.47 -0.29 -9.56
C VAL A 44 4.73 -1.10 -9.25
N PHE A 45 5.89 -0.43 -9.10
CA PHE A 45 7.14 -1.08 -8.72
C PHE A 45 7.05 -1.76 -7.36
N CYS A 46 6.58 -1.05 -6.33
CA CYS A 46 6.44 -1.61 -4.98
C CYS A 46 5.47 -2.79 -4.94
N LEU A 47 4.33 -2.70 -5.65
CA LEU A 47 3.36 -3.80 -5.75
C LEU A 47 3.95 -5.01 -6.50
N GLY A 48 4.65 -4.78 -7.61
CA GLY A 48 5.31 -5.83 -8.37
C GLY A 48 6.39 -6.53 -7.56
N MET A 49 7.27 -5.75 -6.93
CA MET A 49 8.39 -6.26 -6.13
C MET A 49 7.92 -7.00 -4.88
N GLY A 50 6.96 -6.45 -4.14
CA GLY A 50 6.40 -7.10 -2.95
C GLY A 50 5.76 -8.45 -3.26
N ASN A 51 4.97 -8.51 -4.34
CA ASN A 51 4.35 -9.76 -4.78
C ASN A 51 5.37 -10.75 -5.36
N PHE A 52 6.40 -10.27 -6.03
CA PHE A 52 7.50 -11.11 -6.52
C PHE A 52 8.27 -11.77 -5.37
N ILE A 53 8.66 -10.99 -4.35
CA ILE A 53 9.35 -11.51 -3.16
C ILE A 53 8.46 -12.50 -2.40
N SER A 54 7.17 -12.16 -2.20
CA SER A 54 6.20 -13.04 -1.56
C SER A 54 6.04 -14.37 -2.32
N SER A 55 5.97 -14.30 -3.65
CA SER A 55 5.92 -15.47 -4.54
C SER A 55 7.20 -16.31 -4.47
N LEU A 56 8.38 -15.69 -4.33
CA LEU A 56 9.65 -16.42 -4.16
C LEU A 56 9.69 -17.16 -2.82
N LEU A 57 9.31 -16.50 -1.73
CA LEU A 57 9.30 -17.08 -0.39
C LEU A 57 8.29 -18.23 -0.26
N THR A 58 7.14 -18.12 -0.94
CA THR A 58 6.07 -19.13 -0.96
C THR A 58 6.28 -20.21 -2.03
N SER A 59 7.30 -20.09 -2.88
CA SER A 59 7.58 -21.09 -3.94
C SER A 59 8.17 -22.40 -3.43
N LYS A 60 8.65 -22.44 -2.17
CA LYS A 60 8.94 -23.70 -1.49
C LYS A 60 7.62 -24.46 -1.31
N PRO A 61 7.54 -25.76 -1.61
CA PRO A 61 6.30 -26.50 -1.44
C PRO A 61 5.83 -26.34 0.01
N GLU A 62 4.70 -25.65 0.19
CA GLU A 62 3.95 -25.75 1.43
C GLU A 62 3.57 -27.22 1.56
N THR A 63 4.12 -27.90 2.56
CA THR A 63 3.61 -29.21 2.94
C THR A 63 2.17 -29.03 3.40
N ASP A 64 1.27 -29.97 3.07
CA ASP A 64 -0.14 -29.92 3.47
C ASP A 64 -0.31 -29.66 4.98
N GLU A 65 0.62 -30.17 5.79
CA GLU A 65 0.65 -29.93 7.23
C GLU A 65 0.93 -28.46 7.61
N ARG A 66 1.81 -27.78 6.87
CA ARG A 66 2.16 -26.38 7.12
C ARG A 66 1.01 -25.45 6.74
N ALA A 67 0.34 -25.74 5.64
CA ALA A 67 -0.87 -25.02 5.21
C ALA A 67 -2.01 -25.19 6.23
N ARG A 68 -2.23 -26.42 6.71
CA ARG A 68 -3.23 -26.70 7.76
C ARG A 68 -2.93 -25.99 9.08
N ARG A 69 -1.68 -26.07 9.56
CA ARG A 69 -1.27 -25.38 10.80
C ARG A 69 -1.46 -23.88 10.70
N LYS A 70 -1.09 -23.28 9.57
CA LYS A 70 -1.28 -21.85 9.30
C LYS A 70 -2.76 -21.46 9.27
N ALA A 71 -3.62 -22.29 8.69
CA ALA A 71 -5.07 -22.03 8.66
C ALA A 71 -5.67 -22.00 10.08
N VAL A 72 -5.28 -22.95 10.94
CA VAL A 72 -5.69 -22.98 12.35
C VAL A 72 -5.17 -21.75 13.09
N GLU A 73 -3.91 -21.39 12.90
CA GLU A 73 -3.29 -20.24 13.57
C GLU A 73 -3.90 -18.90 13.15
N VAL A 74 -4.29 -18.75 11.86
CA VAL A 74 -4.95 -17.53 11.36
C VAL A 74 -6.38 -17.40 11.90
N GLN A 75 -7.06 -18.51 12.17
CA GLN A 75 -8.41 -18.54 12.72
C GLN A 75 -8.46 -18.54 14.25
N ASP A 76 -7.31 -18.58 14.92
CA ASP A 76 -7.25 -18.47 16.38
C ASP A 76 -7.77 -17.10 16.83
N GLU A 77 -8.73 -17.11 17.77
CA GLU A 77 -9.32 -15.91 18.36
C GLU A 77 -8.28 -14.95 18.93
N ARG A 78 -7.17 -15.47 19.46
CA ARG A 78 -6.08 -14.63 19.98
C ARG A 78 -5.41 -13.85 18.86
N ASN A 79 -5.12 -14.51 17.74
CA ASN A 79 -4.47 -13.89 16.59
C ASN A 79 -5.39 -12.91 15.88
N ILE A 80 -6.69 -13.22 15.80
CA ILE A 80 -7.70 -12.28 15.29
C ILE A 80 -7.73 -11.02 16.16
N ARG A 81 -7.87 -11.16 17.49
CA ARG A 81 -7.87 -10.01 18.41
C ARG A 81 -6.58 -9.20 18.33
N LEU A 82 -5.43 -9.85 18.24
CA LEU A 82 -4.15 -9.17 18.08
C LEU A 82 -4.11 -8.37 16.77
N ARG A 83 -4.54 -8.96 15.66
CA ARG A 83 -4.56 -8.30 14.34
C ARG A 83 -5.47 -7.07 14.33
N GLU A 84 -6.68 -7.16 14.89
CA GLU A 84 -7.58 -6.02 15.00
C GLU A 84 -6.99 -4.89 15.87
N LYS A 85 -6.35 -5.26 16.98
CA LYS A 85 -5.68 -4.29 17.87
C LYS A 85 -4.48 -3.61 17.19
N VAL A 86 -3.68 -4.37 16.44
CA VAL A 86 -2.56 -3.83 15.66
C VAL A 86 -3.09 -2.92 14.55
N GLY A 87 -4.11 -3.33 13.80
CA GLY A 87 -4.72 -2.54 12.74
C GLY A 87 -5.25 -1.19 13.23
N SER A 88 -6.01 -1.19 14.32
CA SER A 88 -6.51 0.06 14.93
C SER A 88 -5.38 0.97 15.45
N THR A 89 -4.31 0.39 16.01
CA THR A 89 -3.14 1.16 16.46
C THR A 89 -2.38 1.78 15.28
N ILE A 90 -2.17 1.02 14.20
CA ILE A 90 -1.56 1.52 12.96
C ILE A 90 -2.37 2.69 12.41
N ASN A 91 -3.69 2.53 12.31
CA ASN A 91 -4.57 3.59 11.81
C ASN A 91 -4.42 4.87 12.63
N ARG A 92 -4.48 4.75 13.97
CA ARG A 92 -4.30 5.89 14.86
C ARG A 92 -2.96 6.61 14.66
N VAL A 93 -1.87 5.85 14.50
CA VAL A 93 -0.53 6.43 14.26
C VAL A 93 -0.45 7.10 12.89
N LEU A 94 -1.02 6.51 11.84
CA LEU A 94 -1.02 7.07 10.49
C LEU A 94 -1.80 8.38 10.41
N VAL A 95 -2.97 8.49 11.05
CA VAL A 95 -3.73 9.75 11.12
C VAL A 95 -2.88 10.87 11.71
N TYR A 96 -2.20 10.60 12.84
CA TYR A 96 -1.33 11.60 13.46
C TYR A 96 -0.14 11.95 12.59
N ALA A 97 0.52 10.95 11.99
CA ALA A 97 1.66 11.17 11.11
C ALA A 97 1.28 12.03 9.88
N LEU A 98 0.14 11.73 9.24
CA LEU A 98 -0.38 12.50 8.12
C LEU A 98 -0.78 13.92 8.55
N SER A 99 -1.38 14.08 9.73
CA SER A 99 -1.74 15.41 10.26
C SER A 99 -0.49 16.26 10.52
N ILE A 100 0.56 15.69 11.12
CA ILE A 100 1.84 16.37 11.32
C ILE A 100 2.48 16.74 9.98
N LEU A 101 2.41 15.85 8.99
CA LEU A 101 2.93 16.11 7.65
C LEU A 101 2.23 17.31 6.98
N VAL A 102 0.90 17.40 7.08
CA VAL A 102 0.13 18.54 6.56
C VAL A 102 0.54 19.84 7.25
N LEU A 103 0.68 19.84 8.58
CA LEU A 103 1.15 21.00 9.34
C LEU A 103 2.57 21.42 8.94
N ALA A 104 3.47 20.45 8.80
CA ALA A 104 4.85 20.70 8.38
C ALA A 104 4.90 21.32 6.98
N LEU A 105 4.13 20.80 6.02
CA LEU A 105 4.01 21.38 4.67
C LEU A 105 3.46 22.81 4.71
N GLY A 106 2.48 23.07 5.58
CA GLY A 106 1.95 24.42 5.82
C GLY A 106 3.01 25.39 6.34
N PHE A 107 3.78 24.98 7.36
CA PHE A 107 4.86 25.82 7.91
C PHE A 107 6.03 26.01 6.95
N MET A 108 6.30 25.05 6.06
CA MET A 108 7.31 25.17 5.01
C MET A 108 6.86 26.07 3.84
N GLY A 109 5.64 26.61 3.87
CA GLY A 109 5.10 27.42 2.79
C GLY A 109 4.92 26.65 1.48
N ALA A 110 4.67 25.33 1.57
CA ALA A 110 4.41 24.51 0.40
C ALA A 110 3.17 25.02 -0.36
N GLY A 111 3.17 24.84 -1.68
CA GLY A 111 2.04 25.26 -2.51
C GLY A 111 0.72 24.63 -2.04
N ILE A 112 -0.37 25.42 -2.06
CA ILE A 112 -1.68 25.00 -1.55
C ILE A 112 -2.18 23.70 -2.20
N THR A 113 -1.85 23.48 -3.47
CA THR A 113 -2.17 22.26 -4.21
C THR A 113 -1.57 21.00 -3.57
N ILE A 114 -0.33 21.07 -3.07
CA ILE A 114 0.36 19.95 -2.40
C ILE A 114 -0.31 19.68 -1.06
N ILE A 115 -0.60 20.73 -0.30
CA ILE A 115 -1.28 20.63 1.01
C ILE A 115 -2.66 19.99 0.84
N LEU A 116 -3.43 20.41 -0.17
CA LEU A 116 -4.73 19.82 -0.48
C LEU A 116 -4.63 18.37 -0.92
N MET A 117 -3.62 18.02 -1.73
CA MET A 117 -3.40 16.64 -2.18
C MET A 117 -3.15 15.70 -0.99
N VAL A 118 -2.26 16.08 -0.07
CA VAL A 118 -2.01 15.27 1.14
C VAL A 118 -3.22 15.27 2.08
N SER A 119 -3.88 16.41 2.27
CA SER A 119 -5.08 16.50 3.12
C SER A 119 -6.26 15.66 2.58
N SER A 120 -6.34 15.46 1.27
CA SER A 120 -7.36 14.59 0.66
C SER A 120 -7.24 13.13 1.10
N LEU A 121 -6.04 12.67 1.47
CA LEU A 121 -5.83 11.33 2.01
C LEU A 121 -6.49 11.16 3.38
N LEU A 122 -6.42 12.18 4.24
CA LEU A 122 -7.12 12.20 5.53
C LEU A 122 -8.63 12.19 5.36
N LEU A 123 -9.16 12.94 4.38
CA LEU A 123 -10.58 12.92 4.06
C LEU A 123 -11.03 11.56 3.53
N LEU A 124 -10.24 10.95 2.64
CA LEU A 124 -10.51 9.61 2.13
C LEU A 124 -10.53 8.58 3.25
N GLU A 125 -9.53 8.62 4.15
CA GLU A 125 -9.47 7.76 5.32
C GLU A 125 -10.72 7.91 6.21
N LEU A 126 -11.15 9.15 6.49
CA LEU A 126 -12.37 9.42 7.26
C LEU A 126 -13.61 8.80 6.60
N VAL A 127 -13.78 9.01 5.30
CA VAL A 127 -14.93 8.47 4.54
C VAL A 127 -14.91 6.93 4.56
N LEU A 128 -13.76 6.31 4.37
CA LEU A 128 -13.60 4.86 4.44
C LEU A 128 -13.87 4.33 5.84
N ALA A 129 -13.35 5.00 6.88
CA ALA A 129 -13.57 4.62 8.26
C ALA A 129 -15.06 4.63 8.61
N ILE A 130 -15.79 5.71 8.27
CA ILE A 130 -17.23 5.81 8.50
C ILE A 130 -17.99 4.77 7.65
N GLY A 131 -17.68 4.68 6.36
CA GLY A 131 -18.39 3.81 5.41
C GLY A 131 -18.24 2.34 5.77
N LEU A 132 -17.01 1.88 6.02
CA LEU A 132 -16.73 0.50 6.39
C LEU A 132 -17.25 0.18 7.79
N SER A 133 -17.11 1.08 8.76
CA SER A 133 -17.66 0.86 10.11
C SER A 133 -19.18 0.69 10.07
N ASN A 134 -19.89 1.52 9.31
CA ASN A 134 -21.34 1.40 9.14
C ASN A 134 -21.72 0.11 8.39
N TYR A 135 -20.95 -0.28 7.37
CA TYR A 135 -21.21 -1.49 6.61
C TYR A 135 -21.04 -2.76 7.46
N TYR A 136 -19.94 -2.86 8.21
CA TYR A 136 -19.65 -4.03 9.02
C TYR A 136 -20.50 -4.09 10.29
N THR A 137 -20.81 -2.96 10.93
CA THR A 137 -21.75 -2.91 12.08
C THR A 137 -23.15 -3.42 11.72
N LYS A 138 -23.59 -3.27 10.46
CA LYS A 138 -24.89 -3.78 10.01
C LYS A 138 -24.90 -5.28 9.66
N ARG A 139 -23.72 -5.88 9.46
CA ARG A 139 -23.55 -7.28 9.04
C ARG A 139 -23.09 -8.20 10.18
N MET A 140 -22.58 -7.65 11.27
CA MET A 140 -22.33 -8.36 12.53
C MET A 140 -23.56 -8.26 13.42
#